data_AF-A0A945Q7S6-F1
#
_entry.id   AF-A0A945Q7S6-F1
#
_cell.length_a   1.000
_cell.length_b   1.000
_cell.length_c   1.000
_cell.angle_alpha   90.00
_cell.angle_beta   90.00
_cell.angle_gamma   90.00
#
_symmetry.space_group_name_H-M   'P 1'
#
loop_
_entity.id
_entity.type
_entity.pdbx_description
1 polymer ?
#
loop_
_entity_poly.entity_id
_entity_poly.type
_entity_poly.pdbx_seq_one_letter_code
_entity_poly.pdbx_strand_id
1 'polypeptide(L)'
;MAELMQKPVRSAPEGNSLRVLLVGDSEIVGARVHTALDRLPDIEVTAQVIDGIAAVSAIRVRVFDAIVLDIGHGESNLKVTITRLLKVDP
;
A
#
# COMPACT_ATOMS: atom_id res chain seq x y z
N MET A 1 -6.61 32.53 7.62
CA MET A 1 -7.09 31.30 6.95
C MET A 1 -5.87 30.73 6.23
N ALA A 2 -5.31 29.64 6.74
CA ALA A 2 -4.00 29.14 6.32
C ALA A 2 -4.07 28.46 4.94
N GLU A 3 -3.15 28.84 4.04
CA GLU A 3 -2.91 28.17 2.77
C GLU A 3 -2.50 26.71 3.01
N LEU A 4 -3.25 25.79 2.41
CA LEU A 4 -2.93 24.38 2.34
C LEU A 4 -1.71 24.24 1.40
N MET A 5 -0.48 24.31 1.95
CA MET A 5 0.73 23.96 1.20
C MET A 5 0.60 22.52 0.72
N GLN A 6 0.26 22.33 -0.55
CA GLN A 6 0.32 21.03 -1.20
C GLN A 6 1.78 20.60 -1.19
N LYS A 7 2.08 19.58 -0.37
CA LYS A 7 3.37 18.89 -0.36
C LYS A 7 3.62 18.41 -1.79
N PRO A 8 4.81 18.63 -2.39
CA PRO A 8 5.06 18.29 -3.78
C PRO A 8 4.79 16.80 -3.96
N VAL A 9 3.81 16.47 -4.80
CA VAL A 9 3.62 15.10 -5.30
C VAL A 9 4.88 14.80 -6.08
N ARG A 10 5.78 14.00 -5.50
CA ARG A 10 6.98 13.54 -6.20
C ARG A 10 6.46 12.73 -7.39
N SER A 11 6.62 13.28 -8.59
CA SER A 11 6.38 12.56 -9.83
C SER A 11 7.25 11.31 -9.84
N ALA A 12 6.65 10.16 -10.15
CA ALA A 12 7.38 8.92 -10.32
C ALA A 12 8.52 9.14 -11.33
N PRO A 13 9.75 8.65 -11.09
CA PRO A 13 10.82 8.75 -12.06
C PRO A 13 10.38 8.09 -13.37
N GLU A 14 10.54 8.77 -14.50
CA GLU A 14 10.26 8.18 -15.82
C GLU A 14 11.07 6.88 -15.97
N GLY A 15 10.38 5.75 -16.12
CA GLY A 15 10.98 4.42 -16.26
C GLY A 15 11.02 3.54 -15.01
N ASN A 16 10.50 3.97 -13.85
CA ASN A 16 10.37 3.11 -12.67
C ASN A 16 8.92 2.73 -12.40
N SER A 17 8.61 1.44 -12.50
CA SER A 17 7.33 0.88 -12.09
C SER A 17 7.05 1.15 -10.60
N LEU A 18 5.84 1.58 -10.27
CA LEU A 18 5.38 1.80 -8.90
C LEU A 18 5.34 0.46 -8.16
N ARG A 19 6.11 0.36 -7.08
CA ARG A 19 6.15 -0.85 -6.25
C ARG A 19 5.00 -0.85 -5.25
N VAL A 20 4.06 -1.76 -5.46
CA VAL A 20 2.84 -1.85 -4.66
C VAL A 20 2.91 -3.00 -3.67
N LEU A 21 2.50 -2.75 -2.43
CA LEU A 21 2.17 -3.76 -1.42
C LEU A 21 0.65 -3.94 -1.35
N LEU A 22 0.16 -5.16 -1.55
CA LEU A 22 -1.24 -5.53 -1.28
C LEU A 22 -1.38 -6.08 0.14
N VAL A 23 -2.36 -5.59 0.90
CA VAL A 23 -2.66 -6.03 2.26
C VAL A 23 -4.13 -6.47 2.33
N GLY A 24 -4.40 -7.75 2.55
CA GLY A 24 -5.74 -8.29 2.69
C GLY A 24 -5.74 -9.82 2.78
N ASP A 25 -6.69 -10.38 3.52
CA ASP A 25 -6.82 -11.81 3.81
C ASP A 25 -7.63 -12.58 2.75
N SER A 26 -8.41 -11.88 1.93
CA SER A 26 -9.20 -12.50 0.86
C SER A 26 -8.33 -12.83 -0.36
N GLU A 27 -8.08 -14.11 -0.60
CA GLU A 27 -7.40 -14.58 -1.82
C GLU A 27 -8.13 -14.15 -3.10
N ILE A 28 -9.47 -14.18 -3.09
CA ILE A 28 -10.29 -13.82 -4.27
C ILE A 28 -10.17 -12.32 -4.58
N VAL A 29 -10.27 -11.46 -3.56
CA VAL A 29 -10.13 -10.01 -3.75
C VAL A 29 -8.69 -9.69 -4.14
N GLY A 30 -7.72 -10.26 -3.43
CA GLY A 30 -6.29 -10.09 -3.72
C GLY A 30 -5.93 -10.47 -5.15
N ALA A 31 -6.38 -11.63 -5.63
CA ALA A 31 -6.12 -12.07 -7.01
C ALA A 31 -6.74 -11.13 -8.06
N ARG A 32 -7.93 -10.60 -7.81
CA ARG A 32 -8.59 -9.63 -8.71
C ARG A 32 -7.88 -8.30 -8.74
N VAL A 33 -7.48 -7.77 -7.58
CA VAL A 33 -6.72 -6.53 -7.49
C VAL A 33 -5.37 -6.70 -8.17
N HIS A 34 -4.66 -7.80 -7.89
CA HIS A 34 -3.39 -8.11 -8.55
C HIS A 34 -3.55 -8.17 -10.07
N THR A 35 -4.55 -8.90 -10.58
CA THR A 35 -4.82 -8.99 -12.03
C THR A 35 -5.13 -7.62 -12.65
N ALA A 36 -5.81 -6.74 -11.93
CA ALA A 36 -6.12 -5.39 -12.41
C ALA A 36 -4.86 -4.51 -12.46
N LEU A 37 -3.99 -4.61 -11.46
CA LEU A 37 -2.73 -3.85 -11.40
C LEU A 37 -1.69 -4.35 -12.39
N ASP A 38 -1.61 -5.66 -12.62
CA ASP A 38 -0.68 -6.30 -13.58
C ASP A 38 -0.92 -5.85 -15.04
N ARG A 39 -2.10 -5.32 -15.34
CA ARG A 39 -2.44 -4.73 -16.65
C ARG A 39 -1.89 -3.32 -16.85
N LEU A 40 -1.34 -2.71 -15.80
CA LEU A 40 -0.81 -1.36 -15.83
C LEU A 40 0.72 -1.45 -15.94
N PRO A 41 1.33 -0.99 -17.05
CA PRO A 41 2.76 -1.22 -17.33
C PRO A 41 3.69 -0.53 -16.34
N ASP A 42 3.20 0.51 -15.66
CA ASP A 42 3.95 1.31 -14.70
C ASP A 42 3.67 0.90 -13.24
N ILE A 43 3.08 -0.30 -13.01
CA ILE A 43 2.80 -0.83 -11.68
C ILE A 43 3.35 -2.25 -11.53
N GLU A 44 4.03 -2.50 -10.41
CA GLU A 44 4.52 -3.81 -10.03
C GLU A 44 3.98 -4.16 -8.64
N VAL A 45 3.19 -5.22 -8.54
CA VAL A 45 2.82 -5.78 -7.23
C VAL A 45 3.99 -6.59 -6.69
N THR A 46 4.76 -5.99 -5.79
CA THR A 46 6.03 -6.55 -5.29
C THR A 46 5.87 -7.44 -4.07
N ALA A 47 4.71 -7.36 -3.40
CA ALA A 47 4.35 -8.22 -2.29
C ALA A 47 2.83 -8.22 -2.03
N GLN A 48 2.34 -9.34 -1.50
CA GLN A 48 1.00 -9.48 -0.95
C GLN A 48 1.09 -10.11 0.44
N VAL A 49 0.38 -9.53 1.40
CA VAL A 49 0.34 -9.98 2.80
C VAL A 49 -1.09 -9.94 3.34
N ILE A 50 -1.37 -10.72 4.38
CA ILE A 50 -2.75 -10.91 4.87
C ILE A 50 -3.19 -9.91 5.94
N ASP A 51 -2.25 -9.23 6.61
CA ASP A 51 -2.56 -8.33 7.72
C ASP A 51 -1.56 -7.18 7.89
N GLY A 52 -1.87 -6.26 8.82
CA GLY A 52 -1.03 -5.11 9.14
C GLY A 52 0.30 -5.44 9.83
N ILE A 53 0.43 -6.59 10.50
CA ILE A 53 1.69 -7.00 11.16
C ILE A 53 2.70 -7.44 10.09
N ALA A 54 2.24 -8.25 9.15
CA ALA A 54 3.00 -8.67 7.98
C ALA A 54 3.34 -7.46 7.10
N ALA A 55 2.42 -6.51 6.94
CA ALA A 55 2.67 -5.27 6.19
C ALA A 55 3.80 -4.43 6.81
N VAL A 56 3.79 -4.21 8.13
CA VAL A 56 4.90 -3.51 8.81
C VAL A 56 6.21 -4.26 8.67
N SER A 57 6.19 -5.58 8.78
CA SER A 57 7.38 -6.41 8.59
C SER A 57 7.95 -6.25 7.18
N ALA A 58 7.10 -6.22 6.16
CA ALA A 58 7.50 -6.01 4.76
C ALA A 58 8.13 -4.63 4.54
N ILE A 59 7.49 -3.56 5.05
CA ILE A 59 7.97 -2.17 4.87
C ILE A 59 9.32 -1.93 5.54
N ARG A 60 9.61 -2.63 6.65
CA ARG A 60 10.90 -2.52 7.34
C ARG A 60 12.08 -3.03 6.52
N VAL A 61 11.83 -3.92 5.55
CA VAL A 61 12.90 -4.60 4.77
C VAL A 61 12.87 -4.25 3.28
N ARG A 62 11.82 -3.59 2.80
CA ARG A 62 11.62 -3.23 1.38
C ARG A 62 10.92 -1.88 1.28
N VAL A 63 11.21 -1.15 0.20
CA VAL A 63 10.55 0.12 -0.11
C VAL A 63 9.38 -0.14 -1.04
N PHE A 64 8.23 0.45 -0.68
CA PHE A 64 7.02 0.46 -1.49
C PHE A 64 6.62 1.91 -1.78
N ASP A 65 6.11 2.16 -2.97
CA ASP A 65 5.65 3.48 -3.40
C ASP A 65 4.15 3.67 -3.09
N ALA A 66 3.39 2.57 -3.02
CA ALA A 66 2.00 2.57 -2.62
C ALA A 66 1.60 1.30 -1.84
N ILE A 67 0.59 1.43 -0.99
CA ILE A 67 -0.01 0.34 -0.23
C ILE A 67 -1.50 0.31 -0.58
N VAL A 68 -1.99 -0.84 -1.03
CA VAL A 68 -3.42 -1.10 -1.17
C VAL A 68 -3.86 -1.92 0.03
N LEU A 69 -4.72 -1.34 0.85
CA LEU A 69 -5.21 -1.95 2.07
C LEU A 69 -6.68 -2.33 1.91
N ASP A 70 -6.97 -3.63 1.97
CA ASP A 70 -8.32 -4.12 2.19
C ASP A 70 -8.74 -3.78 3.62
N ILE A 71 -9.84 -3.06 3.73
CA ILE A 71 -10.38 -2.56 5.00
C ILE A 71 -11.46 -3.50 5.57
N GLY A 72 -11.89 -4.52 4.81
CA GLY A 72 -12.92 -5.47 5.22
C GLY A 72 -14.21 -4.81 5.70
N HIS A 73 -14.99 -5.54 6.51
CA HIS A 73 -16.26 -5.08 7.10
C HIS A 73 -16.16 -4.71 8.60
N GLY A 74 -14.97 -4.39 9.13
CA GLY A 74 -14.79 -4.12 10.57
C GLY A 74 -13.81 -2.99 10.89
N GLU A 75 -14.30 -1.91 11.51
CA GLU A 75 -13.52 -0.71 11.85
C GLU A 75 -12.29 -0.97 12.76
N SER A 76 -12.31 -2.03 13.57
CA SER A 76 -11.28 -2.28 14.59
C SER A 76 -9.93 -2.68 14.00
N ASN A 77 -9.90 -3.46 12.91
CA ASN A 77 -8.64 -3.90 12.29
C ASN A 77 -8.00 -2.80 11.41
N LEU A 78 -8.82 -1.92 10.85
CA LEU A 78 -8.38 -0.80 10.01
C LEU A 78 -7.56 0.23 10.79
N LYS A 79 -8.10 0.74 11.91
CA LYS A 79 -7.46 1.78 12.73
C LYS A 79 -6.08 1.34 13.24
N VAL A 80 -5.98 0.07 13.65
CA VAL A 80 -4.72 -0.49 14.14
C VAL A 80 -3.70 -0.64 13.02
N THR A 81 -4.13 -1.12 11.85
CA THR A 81 -3.25 -1.29 10.68
C THR A 81 -2.71 0.05 10.18
N ILE A 82 -3.57 1.06 10.00
CA ILE A 82 -3.15 2.41 9.60
C ILE A 82 -2.20 3.02 10.64
N THR A 83 -2.53 2.93 11.93
CA THR A 83 -1.68 3.49 13.00
C THR A 83 -0.28 2.86 12.97
N ARG A 84 -0.18 1.56 12.70
CA ARG A 84 1.11 0.86 12.59
C ARG A 84 1.88 1.30 11.35
N LEU A 85 1.23 1.43 10.20
CA LEU A 85 1.86 1.90 8.96
C LEU A 85 2.39 3.33 9.10
N LEU A 86 1.59 4.24 9.67
CA LEU A 86 2.00 5.63 9.88
C LEU A 86 3.16 5.80 10.88
N LYS A 87 3.32 4.88 11.84
CA LYS A 87 4.44 4.89 12.79
C LYS A 87 5.76 4.34 12.22
N VAL A 88 5.72 3.73 11.04
CA VAL A 88 6.91 3.20 10.36
C VAL A 88 7.59 4.27 9.50
N ASP A 89 6.90 5.37 9.21
CA ASP A 89 7.49 6.55 8.58
C ASP A 89 8.35 7.29 9.63
N PRO A 90 9.68 7.46 9.43
CA PRO A 90 10.56 8.16 10.35
C PRO A 90 10.29 9.66 10.47
#